data_AF-A0A8T5UUN5-F1
#
_entry.id   AF-A0A8T5UUN5-F1
#
_cell.length_a   1.000
_cell.length_b   1.000
_cell.length_c   1.000
_cell.angle_alpha   90.00
_cell.angle_beta   90.00
_cell.angle_gamma   90.00
#
_symmetry.space_group_name_H-M   'P 1'
#
loop_
_entity.id
_entity.type
_entity.pdbx_description
1 polymer ?
#
loop_
_entity_poly.entity_id
_entity_poly.type
_entity_poly.pdbx_seq_one_letter_code
_entity_poly.pdbx_strand_id
1 'polypeptide(L)'
;MKNNNYWKYTLVATMLLSTVISLFPIDLSSNYNYINLENNDIPINPESGSFLEEDYSPIINSPEQGLGNITVTQFSFDEEGIFNQSYLYPDLTDDLSFGALNISYLETRYLQTTKIAQFNNLDDSLPESNKITVLINESINVQYNSSVANSEGYLVYYPVLYPGVFIQVLVKNSTSAVIEELNEGDYTINSDKFFVFDYQDFFSTSFHNFSIYFIFEYTITLEIWDLSQNPSDVLLLTKQTQTFSPSFYYNFSLIGTKAFNNITVTSIPAENLVLEIIVNPLDKELFYDHFLEINNQTIVDFLEPDNGVNVTISADAKFFSLKFKANFTIAFENSVDFSWAIDRLIEGRNIRERIYFPALISGPKHIFIKDITLIESTIVVDQIISNRSIFGRHVNVFNEIVSVTQETIQQSLIFTENAVKRTGLRLFIPYIITGEKNPCFLKYSANNDLKIVITDNIRMPLVGYRIELSYYGKNYGTYISNDFNQPMAYAYSDENGEILIENVPNGNYTVKVFQGTLLITEFQINTFREVNYLITDIFHFPLWILIFGSINGILILLGLLLYFNYKKRS
;
A
#
# COMPACT_ATOMS: atom_id res chain seq x y z
N MET A 1 101.30 29.11 -15.79
CA MET A 1 100.08 29.91 -16.04
C MET A 1 99.01 28.97 -16.58
N LYS A 2 98.07 28.52 -15.73
CA LYS A 2 97.00 27.59 -16.11
C LYS A 2 95.85 28.36 -16.77
N ASN A 3 95.31 27.77 -17.82
CA ASN A 3 94.45 28.36 -18.84
C ASN A 3 93.07 28.77 -18.29
N ASN A 4 92.90 30.05 -17.93
CA ASN A 4 91.72 30.61 -17.27
C ASN A 4 90.48 30.75 -18.19
N ASN A 5 90.58 30.33 -19.46
CA ASN A 5 89.49 30.37 -20.42
C ASN A 5 88.62 29.10 -20.39
N TYR A 6 89.13 27.95 -19.94
CA TYR A 6 88.38 26.69 -19.96
C TYR A 6 87.10 26.76 -19.12
N TRP A 7 87.17 27.38 -17.93
CA TRP A 7 86.03 27.49 -17.00
C TRP A 7 84.89 28.37 -17.54
N LYS A 8 85.21 29.42 -18.32
CA LYS A 8 84.20 30.25 -18.99
C LYS A 8 83.44 29.47 -20.06
N TYR A 9 84.15 28.67 -20.85
CA TYR A 9 83.52 27.82 -21.87
C TYR A 9 82.73 26.67 -21.24
N THR A 10 83.20 26.09 -20.11
CA THR A 10 82.44 25.05 -19.41
C THR A 10 81.15 25.62 -18.82
N LEU A 11 81.19 26.82 -18.23
CA LEU A 11 80.02 27.44 -17.60
C LEU A 11 78.96 27.83 -18.64
N VAL A 12 79.38 28.41 -19.78
CA VAL A 12 78.50 28.71 -20.92
C VAL A 12 77.96 27.41 -21.54
N ALA A 13 78.78 26.36 -21.65
CA ALA A 13 78.34 25.06 -22.13
C ALA A 13 77.32 24.41 -21.19
N THR A 14 77.51 24.44 -19.87
CA THR A 14 76.52 23.95 -18.89
C THR A 14 75.25 24.78 -18.87
N MET A 15 75.32 26.08 -19.10
CA MET A 15 74.12 26.90 -19.24
C MET A 15 73.34 26.56 -20.51
N LEU A 16 74.04 26.45 -21.65
CA LEU A 16 73.43 25.99 -22.90
C LEU A 16 72.86 24.57 -22.76
N LEU A 17 73.56 23.67 -22.07
CA LEU A 17 73.06 22.32 -21.81
C LEU A 17 71.83 22.35 -20.89
N SER A 18 71.79 23.21 -19.87
CA SER A 18 70.62 23.36 -18.99
C SER A 18 69.41 23.94 -19.73
N THR A 19 69.62 24.83 -20.70
CA THR A 19 68.54 25.35 -21.57
C THR A 19 68.09 24.33 -22.62
N VAL A 20 68.99 23.45 -23.09
CA VAL A 20 68.66 22.39 -24.05
C VAL A 20 67.98 21.20 -23.36
N ILE A 21 68.31 20.90 -22.10
CA ILE A 21 67.65 19.87 -21.31
C ILE A 21 66.19 20.27 -20.98
N SER A 22 65.90 21.57 -20.79
CA SER A 22 64.53 22.10 -20.69
C SER A 22 63.79 22.19 -22.04
N LEU A 23 64.45 21.88 -23.16
CA LEU A 23 63.89 21.90 -24.52
C LEU A 23 63.76 20.49 -25.14
N PHE A 24 64.01 19.41 -24.38
CA PHE A 24 63.60 18.09 -24.85
C PHE A 24 62.07 18.08 -25.03
N PRO A 25 61.56 17.66 -26.19
CA PRO A 25 60.14 17.66 -26.44
C PRO A 25 59.50 16.60 -25.55
N ILE A 26 58.74 17.04 -24.55
CA ILE A 26 57.65 16.23 -24.02
C ILE A 26 56.65 16.18 -25.18
N ASP A 27 56.47 14.97 -25.71
CA ASP A 27 55.59 14.57 -26.80
C ASP A 27 54.46 15.59 -27.08
N LEU A 28 54.65 16.41 -28.12
CA LEU A 28 53.58 17.13 -28.81
C LEU A 28 52.87 16.13 -29.72
N SER A 29 52.24 15.12 -29.11
CA SER A 29 51.38 14.16 -29.79
C SER A 29 50.03 14.02 -29.08
N SER A 30 49.42 15.15 -28.72
CA SER A 30 47.97 15.21 -28.58
C SER A 30 47.40 15.82 -29.87
N ASN A 31 47.31 15.00 -30.92
CA ASN A 31 46.23 15.15 -31.88
C ASN A 31 44.93 14.96 -31.08
N TYR A 32 44.43 16.03 -30.47
CA TYR A 32 43.01 16.10 -30.18
C TYR A 32 42.35 16.15 -31.55
N ASN A 33 41.98 14.98 -32.05
CA ASN A 33 40.95 14.91 -33.06
C ASN A 33 39.79 15.73 -32.52
N TYR A 34 39.56 16.88 -33.14
CA TYR A 34 38.25 17.52 -33.14
C TYR A 34 37.28 16.44 -33.62
N ILE A 35 36.71 15.69 -32.68
CA ILE A 35 35.50 14.95 -32.95
C ILE A 35 34.48 16.06 -33.10
N ASN A 36 34.17 16.39 -34.35
CA ASN A 36 32.96 17.12 -34.69
C ASN A 36 31.82 16.50 -33.89
N LEU A 37 31.36 17.21 -32.86
CA LEU A 37 30.03 17.05 -32.30
C LEU A 37 29.04 17.55 -33.36
N GLU A 38 28.96 16.83 -34.48
CA GLU A 38 27.72 16.80 -35.22
C GLU A 38 26.70 16.14 -34.30
N ASN A 39 25.57 16.83 -34.13
CA ASN A 39 24.36 16.34 -33.50
C ASN A 39 24.00 14.96 -34.05
N ASN A 40 24.55 13.92 -33.45
CA ASN A 40 24.07 12.56 -33.61
C ASN A 40 22.84 12.45 -32.71
N ASP A 41 21.71 12.94 -33.20
CA ASP A 41 20.37 12.49 -32.81
C ASP A 41 20.16 11.06 -33.30
N ILE A 42 21.00 10.15 -32.82
CA ILE A 42 20.71 8.73 -32.91
C ILE A 42 19.72 8.48 -31.77
N PRO A 43 18.48 8.05 -32.06
CA PRO A 43 17.59 7.57 -31.03
C PRO A 43 18.27 6.36 -30.38
N ILE A 44 18.85 6.56 -29.21
CA ILE A 44 19.29 5.46 -28.34
C ILE A 44 17.99 4.79 -27.93
N ASN A 45 17.71 3.62 -28.51
CA ASN A 45 16.63 2.77 -28.05
C ASN A 45 17.24 1.87 -26.97
N PRO A 46 17.07 2.19 -25.66
CA PRO A 46 17.67 1.39 -24.61
C PRO A 46 17.09 -0.02 -24.67
N GLU A 47 17.96 -1.03 -24.66
CA GLU A 47 17.53 -2.42 -24.50
C GLU A 47 16.79 -2.54 -23.15
N SER A 48 15.59 -3.11 -23.15
CA SER A 48 14.76 -3.26 -21.96
C SER A 48 15.43 -4.24 -20.99
N GLY A 49 16.23 -3.71 -20.06
CA GLY A 49 16.87 -4.51 -19.01
C GLY A 49 15.84 -5.11 -18.04
N SER A 50 16.05 -6.41 -17.74
CA SER A 50 15.60 -7.29 -16.64
C SER A 50 14.14 -7.30 -16.12
N PHE A 51 13.34 -6.25 -16.35
CA PHE A 51 11.98 -6.15 -15.82
C PHE A 51 10.94 -6.58 -16.86
N LEU A 52 10.18 -7.63 -16.55
CA LEU A 52 9.05 -8.11 -17.34
C LEU A 52 7.76 -7.95 -16.54
N GLU A 53 6.77 -7.25 -17.11
CA GLU A 53 5.46 -7.06 -16.44
C GLU A 53 4.70 -8.39 -16.27
N GLU A 54 4.98 -9.37 -17.14
CA GLU A 54 4.34 -10.70 -17.15
C GLU A 54 4.67 -11.54 -15.90
N ASP A 55 5.73 -11.19 -15.16
CA ASP A 55 6.15 -11.90 -13.95
C ASP A 55 5.28 -11.56 -12.72
N TYR A 56 4.30 -10.66 -12.85
CA TYR A 56 3.48 -10.16 -11.77
C TYR A 56 1.99 -10.38 -12.03
N SER A 57 1.31 -10.96 -11.05
CA SER A 57 -0.15 -11.09 -11.04
C SER A 57 -0.73 -10.59 -9.71
N PRO A 58 -1.90 -9.91 -9.74
CA PRO A 58 -2.56 -9.50 -8.51
C PRO A 58 -3.11 -10.73 -7.78
N ILE A 59 -3.06 -10.73 -6.45
CA ILE A 59 -3.75 -11.74 -5.63
C ILE A 59 -5.23 -11.37 -5.51
N ILE A 60 -5.52 -10.08 -5.34
CA ILE A 60 -6.89 -9.54 -5.29
C ILE A 60 -7.09 -8.46 -6.36
N ASN A 61 -8.24 -8.45 -7.03
CA ASN A 61 -8.52 -7.49 -8.10
C ASN A 61 -9.26 -6.23 -7.60
N SER A 62 -10.05 -6.38 -6.53
CA SER A 62 -10.79 -5.31 -5.86
C SER A 62 -10.28 -5.13 -4.42
N PRO A 63 -10.46 -3.94 -3.81
CA PRO A 63 -10.09 -3.69 -2.42
C PRO A 63 -11.12 -4.31 -1.45
N GLU A 64 -11.35 -5.61 -1.56
CA GLU A 64 -12.21 -6.41 -0.69
C GLU A 64 -11.36 -7.19 0.31
N GLN A 65 -11.81 -7.22 1.56
CA GLN A 65 -11.10 -7.89 2.67
C GLN A 65 -11.90 -9.09 3.15
N GLY A 66 -11.22 -10.17 3.50
CA GLY A 66 -11.89 -11.33 4.08
C GLY A 66 -12.50 -10.99 5.43
N LEU A 67 -13.78 -11.31 5.61
CA LEU A 67 -14.53 -10.99 6.83
C LEU A 67 -14.72 -12.23 7.72
N GLY A 68 -14.49 -13.44 7.18
CA GLY A 68 -14.67 -14.68 7.91
C GLY A 68 -16.12 -15.09 8.00
N ASN A 69 -16.54 -15.64 9.13
CA ASN A 69 -17.91 -16.12 9.31
C ASN A 69 -18.55 -15.69 10.62
N ILE A 70 -19.88 -15.62 10.61
CA ILE A 70 -20.70 -15.32 11.77
C ILE A 70 -21.82 -16.36 11.85
N THR A 71 -21.96 -16.98 13.02
CA THR A 71 -23.03 -17.94 13.31
C THR A 71 -23.76 -17.57 14.59
N VAL A 72 -25.06 -17.88 14.63
CA VAL A 72 -25.84 -17.88 15.86
C VAL A 72 -25.65 -19.22 16.57
N THR A 73 -25.53 -19.22 17.89
CA THR A 73 -25.47 -20.44 18.72
C THR A 73 -26.67 -20.56 19.65
N GLN A 74 -27.23 -19.43 20.07
CA GLN A 74 -28.45 -19.36 20.86
C GLN A 74 -29.28 -18.14 20.48
N PHE A 75 -30.56 -18.20 20.80
CA PHE A 75 -31.51 -17.16 20.51
C PHE A 75 -32.53 -17.08 21.64
N SER A 76 -32.98 -15.86 21.95
CA SER A 76 -34.06 -15.58 22.88
C SER A 76 -34.97 -14.51 22.27
N PHE A 77 -36.26 -14.77 22.27
CA PHE A 77 -37.27 -13.84 21.79
C PHE A 77 -38.52 -13.98 22.67
N ASP A 78 -38.87 -12.88 23.35
CA ASP A 78 -39.98 -12.83 24.31
C ASP A 78 -41.07 -11.90 23.78
N GLU A 79 -41.87 -12.44 22.86
CA GLU A 79 -43.05 -11.78 22.30
C GLU A 79 -44.02 -12.85 21.78
N GLU A 80 -45.31 -12.67 22.08
CA GLU A 80 -46.33 -13.64 21.69
C GLU A 80 -46.51 -13.70 20.18
N GLY A 81 -46.34 -14.90 19.63
CA GLY A 81 -46.50 -15.27 18.23
C GLY A 81 -47.87 -15.06 17.58
N ILE A 82 -48.84 -14.44 18.26
CA ILE A 82 -50.26 -14.54 17.92
C ILE A 82 -50.79 -13.16 17.52
N PHE A 83 -51.11 -13.02 16.23
CA PHE A 83 -51.86 -11.87 15.74
C PHE A 83 -53.36 -12.20 15.65
N ASN A 84 -54.20 -11.32 16.20
CA ASN A 84 -55.63 -11.43 15.98
C ASN A 84 -55.99 -11.07 14.52
N GLN A 85 -56.36 -12.08 13.74
CA GLN A 85 -56.70 -11.95 12.31
C GLN A 85 -58.21 -11.86 12.03
N SER A 86 -59.02 -11.56 13.03
CA SER A 86 -60.47 -11.35 12.95
C SER A 86 -60.93 -10.43 11.81
N TYR A 87 -60.10 -9.51 11.33
CA TYR A 87 -60.45 -8.65 10.19
C TYR A 87 -60.48 -9.41 8.85
N LEU A 88 -59.51 -10.31 8.62
CA LEU A 88 -59.42 -11.14 7.41
C LEU A 88 -60.23 -12.42 7.53
N TYR A 89 -60.41 -12.91 8.77
CA TYR A 89 -61.17 -14.10 9.12
C TYR A 89 -62.25 -13.73 10.15
N PRO A 90 -63.38 -13.14 9.72
CA PRO A 90 -64.44 -12.67 10.63
C PRO A 90 -64.93 -13.74 11.59
N ASP A 91 -65.03 -14.99 11.13
CA ASP A 91 -65.58 -16.07 11.93
C ASP A 91 -64.63 -16.49 13.08
N LEU A 92 -63.34 -16.19 12.97
CA LEU A 92 -62.37 -16.31 14.07
C LEU A 92 -62.69 -15.35 15.23
N THR A 93 -63.34 -14.21 14.93
CA THR A 93 -63.80 -13.25 15.94
C THR A 93 -64.81 -13.88 16.87
N ASP A 94 -65.77 -14.63 16.32
CA ASP A 94 -66.80 -15.26 17.12
C ASP A 94 -66.17 -16.33 18.01
N ASP A 95 -65.25 -17.14 17.46
CA ASP A 95 -64.54 -18.16 18.23
C ASP A 95 -63.69 -17.57 19.38
N LEU A 96 -62.92 -16.51 19.13
CA LEU A 96 -62.10 -15.85 20.14
C LEU A 96 -62.93 -15.04 21.15
N SER A 97 -63.97 -14.32 20.70
CA SER A 97 -64.78 -13.41 21.54
C SER A 97 -65.76 -14.15 22.44
N PHE A 98 -66.35 -15.25 21.95
CA PHE A 98 -67.27 -16.08 22.73
C PHE A 98 -66.55 -17.14 23.57
N GLY A 99 -65.20 -17.17 23.53
CA GLY A 99 -64.38 -18.10 24.30
C GLY A 99 -64.48 -19.54 23.81
N ALA A 100 -64.87 -19.74 22.55
CA ALA A 100 -64.81 -21.05 21.90
C ALA A 100 -63.36 -21.45 21.61
N LEU A 101 -62.49 -20.49 21.32
CA LEU A 101 -61.07 -20.68 21.04
C LEU A 101 -60.21 -19.88 22.02
N ASN A 102 -59.29 -20.55 22.70
CA ASN A 102 -58.29 -19.93 23.54
C ASN A 102 -56.91 -20.41 23.10
N ILE A 103 -56.07 -19.48 22.64
CA ILE A 103 -54.72 -19.76 22.19
C ILE A 103 -53.76 -19.13 23.19
N SER A 104 -52.83 -19.95 23.68
CA SER A 104 -51.77 -19.53 24.59
C SER A 104 -50.43 -19.76 23.92
N TYR A 105 -49.63 -18.71 23.80
CA TYR A 105 -48.24 -18.83 23.40
C TYR A 105 -47.45 -19.56 24.49
N LEU A 106 -46.57 -20.48 24.09
CA LEU A 106 -45.74 -21.22 25.04
C LEU A 106 -44.31 -20.70 25.05
N GLU A 107 -43.62 -20.83 23.91
CA GLU A 107 -42.23 -20.42 23.75
C GLU A 107 -41.85 -20.36 22.27
N THR A 108 -40.81 -19.57 21.98
CA THR A 108 -40.06 -19.66 20.74
C THR A 108 -38.66 -20.14 21.10
N ARG A 109 -38.23 -21.24 20.49
CA ARG A 109 -37.00 -21.95 20.82
C ARG A 109 -36.07 -22.08 19.62
N TYR A 110 -34.80 -21.73 19.82
CA TYR A 110 -33.74 -21.99 18.85
C TYR A 110 -33.51 -23.50 18.70
N LEU A 111 -33.44 -23.97 17.47
CA LEU A 111 -33.04 -25.35 17.17
C LEU A 111 -31.59 -25.42 16.71
N GLN A 112 -31.27 -24.71 15.61
CA GLN A 112 -29.92 -24.71 15.01
C GLN A 112 -29.77 -23.61 13.97
N THR A 113 -28.54 -23.33 13.57
CA THR A 113 -28.21 -22.47 12.42
C THR A 113 -28.10 -23.33 11.17
N THR A 114 -28.89 -23.03 10.14
CA THR A 114 -28.88 -23.79 8.86
C THR A 114 -27.95 -23.17 7.84
N LYS A 115 -27.78 -21.84 7.87
CA LYS A 115 -26.84 -21.10 7.02
C LYS A 115 -26.14 -20.01 7.82
N ILE A 116 -24.84 -19.87 7.61
CA ILE A 116 -24.01 -18.85 8.25
C ILE A 116 -23.81 -17.67 7.31
N ALA A 117 -23.50 -16.50 7.88
CA ALA A 117 -22.92 -15.42 7.10
C ALA A 117 -21.43 -15.71 6.92
N GLN A 118 -20.92 -15.56 5.70
CA GLN A 118 -19.52 -15.81 5.39
C GLN A 118 -19.04 -14.98 4.21
N PHE A 119 -17.78 -14.53 4.26
CA PHE A 119 -17.11 -13.82 3.18
C PHE A 119 -15.60 -14.09 3.23
N ASN A 120 -15.04 -14.61 2.12
CA ASN A 120 -13.62 -14.91 1.97
C ASN A 120 -13.13 -14.44 0.59
N ASN A 121 -12.34 -13.37 0.59
CA ASN A 121 -11.82 -12.74 -0.62
C ASN A 121 -10.76 -13.54 -1.39
N LEU A 122 -10.36 -14.72 -0.89
CA LEU A 122 -9.36 -15.59 -1.52
C LEU A 122 -9.91 -16.96 -1.92
N ASP A 123 -11.19 -17.25 -1.66
CA ASP A 123 -11.80 -18.56 -1.95
C ASP A 123 -13.20 -18.42 -2.56
N ASP A 124 -13.24 -18.34 -3.90
CA ASP A 124 -14.47 -18.25 -4.69
C ASP A 124 -15.35 -19.52 -4.61
N SER A 125 -14.87 -20.61 -4.00
CA SER A 125 -15.65 -21.86 -3.90
C SER A 125 -16.71 -21.81 -2.81
N LEU A 126 -16.57 -20.92 -1.83
CA LEU A 126 -17.51 -20.75 -0.74
C LEU A 126 -18.60 -19.73 -1.10
N PRO A 127 -19.89 -20.06 -0.92
CA PRO A 127 -20.97 -19.11 -1.24
C PRO A 127 -20.96 -17.96 -0.25
N GLU A 128 -20.68 -16.75 -0.73
CA GLU A 128 -20.71 -15.53 0.07
C GLU A 128 -22.15 -15.17 0.48
N SER A 129 -22.31 -14.76 1.74
CA SER A 129 -23.62 -14.40 2.29
C SER A 129 -23.46 -13.44 3.45
N ASN A 130 -24.21 -12.34 3.44
CA ASN A 130 -24.38 -11.47 4.60
C ASN A 130 -25.61 -11.85 5.46
N LYS A 131 -26.16 -13.05 5.26
CA LYS A 131 -27.36 -13.54 5.94
C LYS A 131 -27.05 -14.78 6.76
N ILE A 132 -27.65 -14.84 7.94
CA ILE A 132 -27.65 -16.00 8.83
C ILE A 132 -29.07 -16.55 8.83
N THR A 133 -29.24 -17.83 8.53
CA THR A 133 -30.55 -18.50 8.60
C THR A 133 -30.55 -19.47 9.78
N VAL A 134 -31.54 -19.31 10.65
CA VAL A 134 -31.74 -20.14 11.83
C VAL A 134 -33.06 -20.90 11.73
N LEU A 135 -33.07 -22.12 12.24
CA LEU A 135 -34.26 -22.92 12.40
C LEU A 135 -34.81 -22.70 13.81
N ILE A 136 -36.07 -22.30 13.89
CA ILE A 136 -36.76 -21.94 15.12
C ILE A 136 -37.99 -22.81 15.26
N ASN A 137 -38.31 -23.22 16.49
CA ASN A 137 -39.57 -23.85 16.86
C ASN A 137 -40.40 -22.89 17.71
N GLU A 138 -41.53 -22.44 17.17
CA GLU A 138 -42.51 -21.68 17.94
C GLU A 138 -43.67 -22.57 18.35
N SER A 139 -43.98 -22.59 19.64
CA SER A 139 -44.94 -23.50 20.24
C SER A 139 -46.14 -22.74 20.78
N ILE A 140 -47.34 -23.21 20.45
CA ILE A 140 -48.60 -22.70 21.00
C ILE A 140 -49.43 -23.85 21.58
N ASN A 141 -50.29 -23.51 22.52
CA ASN A 141 -51.31 -24.41 23.05
C ASN A 141 -52.69 -23.84 22.75
N VAL A 142 -53.53 -24.68 22.15
CA VAL A 142 -54.87 -24.36 21.66
C VAL A 142 -55.88 -25.12 22.48
N GLN A 143 -56.83 -24.38 23.05
CA GLN A 143 -58.01 -24.93 23.72
C GLN A 143 -59.25 -24.54 22.93
N TYR A 144 -60.05 -25.53 22.56
CA TYR A 144 -61.27 -25.33 21.77
C TYR A 144 -62.49 -25.90 22.51
N ASN A 145 -63.60 -25.18 22.49
CA ASN A 145 -64.86 -25.60 23.06
C ASN A 145 -65.97 -25.62 22.00
N SER A 146 -66.12 -26.78 21.36
CA SER A 146 -67.15 -27.05 20.36
C SER A 146 -68.60 -27.00 20.89
N SER A 147 -68.81 -26.71 22.18
CA SER A 147 -70.16 -26.54 22.76
C SER A 147 -70.67 -25.10 22.63
N VAL A 148 -69.82 -24.16 22.23
CA VAL A 148 -70.21 -22.77 21.95
C VAL A 148 -70.92 -22.74 20.58
N ALA A 149 -72.06 -22.06 20.50
CA ALA A 149 -72.83 -22.00 19.26
C ALA A 149 -72.09 -21.18 18.18
N ASN A 150 -72.16 -21.64 16.93
CA ASN A 150 -71.47 -21.07 15.76
C ASN A 150 -69.94 -21.14 15.82
N SER A 151 -69.39 -22.16 16.47
CA SER A 151 -67.94 -22.36 16.49
C SER A 151 -67.45 -23.02 15.20
N GLU A 152 -66.37 -22.48 14.62
CA GLU A 152 -65.91 -22.86 13.27
C GLU A 152 -64.77 -23.86 13.28
N GLY A 153 -63.92 -23.85 14.33
CA GLY A 153 -62.99 -24.95 14.59
C GLY A 153 -61.72 -24.96 13.75
N TYR A 154 -61.22 -23.78 13.36
CA TYR A 154 -59.94 -23.62 12.66
C TYR A 154 -59.00 -22.62 13.36
N LEU A 155 -57.70 -22.72 13.07
CA LEU A 155 -56.65 -21.82 13.53
C LEU A 155 -56.10 -21.02 12.36
N VAL A 156 -55.89 -19.72 12.57
CA VAL A 156 -55.08 -18.87 11.68
C VAL A 156 -53.87 -18.39 12.45
N TYR A 157 -52.68 -18.60 11.88
CA TYR A 157 -51.42 -18.31 12.55
C TYR A 157 -50.40 -17.70 11.60
N TYR A 158 -49.57 -16.80 12.14
CA TYR A 158 -48.46 -16.17 11.42
C TYR A 158 -47.31 -15.94 12.38
N PRO A 159 -46.08 -16.38 12.05
CA PRO A 159 -44.93 -16.15 12.91
C PRO A 159 -44.66 -14.65 13.05
N VAL A 160 -44.39 -14.20 14.29
CA VAL A 160 -44.04 -12.79 14.53
C VAL A 160 -42.70 -12.43 13.88
N LEU A 161 -41.72 -13.34 13.94
CA LEU A 161 -40.42 -13.16 13.30
C LEU A 161 -40.55 -13.26 11.77
N TYR A 162 -40.11 -12.21 11.08
CA TYR A 162 -40.26 -12.07 9.63
C TYR A 162 -38.92 -11.69 8.97
N PRO A 163 -38.56 -12.24 7.79
CA PRO A 163 -39.29 -13.27 7.04
C PRO A 163 -39.11 -14.66 7.68
N GLY A 164 -40.23 -15.36 7.88
CA GLY A 164 -40.29 -16.76 8.30
C GLY A 164 -40.74 -17.66 7.14
N VAL A 165 -40.10 -18.83 6.99
CA VAL A 165 -40.50 -19.85 6.00
C VAL A 165 -40.75 -21.17 6.72
N PHE A 166 -42.01 -21.62 6.74
CA PHE A 166 -42.37 -22.89 7.37
C PHE A 166 -41.65 -24.07 6.72
N ILE A 167 -41.08 -24.93 7.55
CA ILE A 167 -40.42 -26.18 7.17
C ILE A 167 -41.26 -27.37 7.59
N GLN A 168 -41.78 -27.35 8.82
CA GLN A 168 -42.53 -28.46 9.40
C GLN A 168 -43.54 -27.92 10.42
N VAL A 169 -44.73 -28.52 10.47
CA VAL A 169 -45.73 -28.23 11.49
C VAL A 169 -46.12 -29.53 12.17
N LEU A 170 -45.95 -29.58 13.49
CA LEU A 170 -46.26 -30.75 14.29
C LEU A 170 -47.41 -30.45 15.23
N VAL A 171 -48.29 -31.42 15.42
CA VAL A 171 -49.44 -31.31 16.31
C VAL A 171 -49.38 -32.42 17.35
N LYS A 172 -49.63 -32.05 18.60
CA LYS A 172 -49.72 -32.97 19.72
C LYS A 172 -51.05 -32.81 20.45
N ASN A 173 -51.88 -33.83 20.35
CA ASN A 173 -53.11 -33.93 21.12
C ASN A 173 -52.78 -34.17 22.61
N SER A 174 -53.39 -33.41 23.54
CA SER A 174 -53.14 -33.57 24.99
C SER A 174 -53.49 -34.95 25.57
N THR A 175 -54.37 -35.70 24.91
CA THR A 175 -54.77 -37.06 25.29
C THR A 175 -53.95 -38.16 24.60
N SER A 176 -53.10 -37.79 23.62
CA SER A 176 -52.22 -38.71 22.91
C SER A 176 -50.75 -38.48 23.29
N ALA A 177 -49.98 -39.56 23.34
CA ALA A 177 -48.52 -39.47 23.49
C ALA A 177 -47.81 -39.22 22.14
N VAL A 178 -48.52 -39.35 21.02
CA VAL A 178 -47.98 -39.24 19.66
C VAL A 178 -47.98 -37.78 19.22
N ILE A 179 -46.87 -37.36 18.60
CA ILE A 179 -46.76 -36.09 17.87
C ILE A 179 -46.91 -36.44 16.39
N GLU A 180 -47.86 -35.81 15.72
CA GLU A 180 -48.18 -36.02 14.31
C GLU A 180 -47.69 -34.84 13.48
N GLU A 181 -47.08 -35.11 12.34
CA GLU A 181 -46.68 -34.08 11.38
C GLU A 181 -47.83 -33.81 10.41
N LEU A 182 -48.17 -32.54 10.23
CA LEU A 182 -49.17 -32.12 9.26
C LEU A 182 -48.56 -32.16 7.86
N ASN A 183 -49.24 -32.82 6.94
CA ASN A 183 -48.89 -32.83 5.52
C ASN A 183 -49.42 -31.56 4.84
N GLU A 184 -48.91 -31.25 3.64
CA GLU A 184 -49.36 -30.08 2.86
C GLU A 184 -50.86 -30.07 2.51
N GLY A 185 -51.57 -31.20 2.67
CA GLY A 185 -53.02 -31.29 2.51
C GLY A 185 -53.82 -30.99 3.79
N ASP A 186 -53.17 -31.00 4.95
CA ASP A 186 -53.82 -30.84 6.26
C ASP A 186 -53.96 -29.36 6.66
N TYR A 187 -53.27 -28.46 5.97
CA TYR A 187 -53.32 -27.02 6.19
C TYR A 187 -53.24 -26.25 4.86
N THR A 188 -53.56 -24.96 4.89
CA THR A 188 -53.35 -24.06 3.75
C THR A 188 -52.51 -22.86 4.14
N ILE A 189 -51.75 -22.32 3.18
CA ILE A 189 -51.07 -21.03 3.31
C ILE A 189 -51.79 -20.06 2.37
N ASN A 190 -52.39 -19.01 2.92
CA ASN A 190 -53.16 -18.05 2.11
C ASN A 190 -52.24 -17.10 1.31
N SER A 191 -52.84 -16.20 0.51
CA SER A 191 -52.10 -15.20 -0.29
C SER A 191 -51.24 -14.25 0.54
N ASP A 192 -51.60 -14.03 1.79
CA ASP A 192 -50.90 -13.16 2.74
C ASP A 192 -49.94 -13.96 3.65
N LYS A 193 -49.67 -15.23 3.30
CA LYS A 193 -48.76 -16.16 3.98
C LYS A 193 -49.18 -16.59 5.39
N PHE A 194 -50.46 -16.47 5.74
CA PHE A 194 -51.00 -17.05 6.97
C PHE A 194 -51.15 -18.56 6.84
N PHE A 195 -50.76 -19.27 7.88
CA PHE A 195 -51.05 -20.68 8.07
C PHE A 195 -52.49 -20.83 8.57
N VAL A 196 -53.28 -21.65 7.89
CA VAL A 196 -54.67 -21.94 8.26
C VAL A 196 -54.83 -23.45 8.44
N PHE A 197 -55.26 -23.88 9.62
CA PHE A 197 -55.42 -25.28 9.99
C PHE A 197 -56.81 -25.57 10.56
N ASP A 198 -57.58 -26.39 9.84
CA ASP A 198 -58.89 -26.87 10.29
C ASP A 198 -58.70 -28.10 11.18
N TYR A 199 -58.54 -27.85 12.47
CA TYR A 199 -58.33 -28.91 13.45
C TYR A 199 -59.61 -29.72 13.71
N GLN A 200 -60.78 -29.16 13.46
CA GLN A 200 -62.05 -29.86 13.65
C GLN A 200 -62.22 -30.98 12.60
N ASP A 201 -61.89 -30.70 11.33
CA ASP A 201 -61.87 -31.71 10.27
C ASP A 201 -60.74 -32.73 10.49
N PHE A 202 -59.51 -32.24 10.75
CA PHE A 202 -58.33 -33.09 10.93
C PHE A 202 -58.50 -34.14 12.04
N PHE A 203 -58.99 -33.75 13.22
CA PHE A 203 -59.24 -34.70 14.31
C PHE A 203 -60.54 -35.49 14.15
N SER A 204 -61.42 -35.09 13.22
CA SER A 204 -62.74 -35.69 12.95
C SER A 204 -63.58 -35.94 14.21
N THR A 205 -63.35 -35.15 15.27
CA THR A 205 -63.95 -35.27 16.60
C THR A 205 -64.00 -33.90 17.29
N SER A 206 -64.91 -33.75 18.25
CA SER A 206 -64.99 -32.58 19.14
C SER A 206 -63.83 -32.62 20.15
N PHE A 207 -62.66 -32.14 19.74
CA PHE A 207 -61.46 -32.18 20.56
C PHE A 207 -61.20 -30.83 21.25
N HIS A 208 -60.60 -30.86 22.45
CA HIS A 208 -60.59 -29.69 23.34
C HIS A 208 -59.23 -29.05 23.61
N ASN A 209 -58.09 -29.75 23.49
CA ASN A 209 -56.79 -29.20 23.93
C ASN A 209 -55.59 -29.81 23.20
N PHE A 210 -54.90 -29.10 22.32
CA PHE A 210 -53.70 -29.59 21.62
C PHE A 210 -52.59 -28.53 21.59
N SER A 211 -51.37 -28.98 21.38
CA SER A 211 -50.23 -28.10 21.12
C SER A 211 -49.84 -28.18 19.65
N ILE A 212 -49.42 -27.06 19.08
CA ILE A 212 -48.81 -26.99 17.75
C ILE A 212 -47.39 -26.49 17.89
N TYR A 213 -46.49 -27.09 17.13
CA TYR A 213 -45.08 -26.73 17.02
C TYR A 213 -44.80 -26.31 15.58
N PHE A 214 -44.51 -25.03 15.40
CA PHE A 214 -44.19 -24.43 14.11
C PHE A 214 -42.68 -24.35 13.95
N ILE A 215 -42.13 -25.20 13.09
CA ILE A 215 -40.71 -25.20 12.76
C ILE A 215 -40.53 -24.41 11.46
N PHE A 216 -39.81 -23.29 11.53
CA PHE A 216 -39.58 -22.40 10.38
C PHE A 216 -38.16 -21.85 10.35
N GLU A 217 -37.70 -21.53 9.14
CA GLU A 217 -36.46 -20.80 8.92
C GLU A 217 -36.70 -19.30 9.07
N TYR A 218 -35.84 -18.64 9.84
CA TYR A 218 -35.81 -17.20 10.03
C TYR A 218 -34.46 -16.64 9.58
N THR A 219 -34.48 -15.53 8.86
CA THR A 219 -33.26 -14.93 8.30
C THR A 219 -32.91 -13.62 9.00
N ILE A 220 -31.69 -13.57 9.54
CA ILE A 220 -31.05 -12.39 10.12
C ILE A 220 -30.07 -11.84 9.10
N THR A 221 -30.00 -10.53 8.94
CA THR A 221 -29.13 -9.87 7.97
C THR A 221 -28.05 -9.05 8.66
N LEU A 222 -26.84 -9.10 8.12
CA LEU A 222 -25.73 -8.21 8.47
C LEU A 222 -25.71 -7.03 7.50
N GLU A 223 -25.82 -5.83 8.04
CA GLU A 223 -25.62 -4.59 7.31
C GLU A 223 -24.28 -3.95 7.67
N ILE A 224 -23.70 -3.22 6.71
CA ILE A 224 -22.41 -2.52 6.89
C ILE A 224 -21.34 -3.50 7.41
N TRP A 225 -21.36 -4.73 6.90
CA TRP A 225 -20.38 -5.74 7.28
C TRP A 225 -19.07 -5.46 6.55
N ASP A 226 -18.13 -4.85 7.26
CA ASP A 226 -16.89 -4.38 6.67
C ASP A 226 -15.68 -4.53 7.59
N LEU A 227 -14.51 -4.43 6.96
CA LEU A 227 -13.22 -4.31 7.62
C LEU A 227 -12.51 -3.09 7.04
N SER A 228 -12.09 -2.16 7.89
CA SER A 228 -11.42 -0.93 7.48
C SER A 228 -10.15 -0.65 8.28
N GLN A 229 -9.10 -0.21 7.59
CA GLN A 229 -7.87 0.30 8.22
C GLN A 229 -8.13 1.68 8.81
N ASN A 230 -7.61 1.96 10.00
CA ASN A 230 -7.69 3.27 10.63
C ASN A 230 -6.96 4.34 9.77
N PRO A 231 -7.67 5.37 9.25
CA PRO A 231 -7.06 6.38 8.38
C PRO A 231 -6.09 7.31 9.11
N SER A 232 -6.10 7.30 10.45
CA SER A 232 -5.18 8.12 11.26
C SER A 232 -3.79 7.49 11.42
N ASP A 233 -3.60 6.24 11.02
CA ASP A 233 -2.33 5.55 11.16
C ASP A 233 -1.33 6.07 10.12
N VAL A 234 -0.18 6.57 10.58
CA VAL A 234 0.88 7.07 9.71
C VAL A 234 1.85 5.94 9.37
N LEU A 235 1.72 5.41 8.15
CA LEU A 235 2.54 4.31 7.65
C LEU A 235 3.72 4.84 6.82
N LEU A 236 4.67 5.51 7.46
CA LEU A 236 5.86 6.06 6.80
C LEU A 236 7.00 5.05 6.73
N LEU A 237 7.50 4.80 5.51
CA LEU A 237 8.66 3.98 5.25
C LEU A 237 9.97 4.73 5.51
N THR A 238 10.85 4.09 6.28
CA THR A 238 12.19 4.60 6.59
C THR A 238 13.30 3.57 6.36
N LYS A 239 12.94 2.29 6.22
CA LYS A 239 13.87 1.18 5.94
C LYS A 239 13.38 0.32 4.77
N GLN A 240 14.31 -0.29 4.03
CA GLN A 240 14.01 -1.21 2.90
C GLN A 240 13.06 -2.35 3.30
N THR A 241 13.18 -2.83 4.53
CA THR A 241 12.22 -3.75 5.15
C THR A 241 11.74 -3.15 6.46
N GLN A 242 10.42 -3.05 6.64
CA GLN A 242 9.82 -2.44 7.81
C GLN A 242 8.51 -3.14 8.17
N THR A 243 8.30 -3.38 9.47
CA THR A 243 7.04 -3.87 10.01
C THR A 243 6.21 -2.70 10.50
N PHE A 244 4.94 -2.68 10.10
CA PHE A 244 3.91 -1.77 10.57
C PHE A 244 2.90 -2.52 11.42
N SER A 245 2.23 -1.77 12.29
CA SER A 245 1.24 -2.28 13.24
C SER A 245 -0.06 -1.45 13.19
N PRO A 246 -0.69 -1.29 12.01
CA PRO A 246 -1.92 -0.51 11.89
C PRO A 246 -3.08 -1.12 12.69
N SER A 247 -4.02 -0.27 13.02
CA SER A 247 -5.29 -0.59 13.65
C SER A 247 -6.37 -0.77 12.59
N PHE A 248 -7.30 -1.69 12.84
CA PHE A 248 -8.45 -1.96 11.99
C PHE A 248 -9.74 -1.93 12.79
N TYR A 249 -10.84 -1.70 12.09
CA TYR A 249 -12.20 -1.77 12.60
C TYR A 249 -12.97 -2.82 11.79
N TYR A 250 -13.44 -3.87 12.47
CA TYR A 250 -14.34 -4.87 11.94
C TYR A 250 -15.75 -4.57 12.45
N ASN A 251 -16.63 -4.18 11.54
CA ASN A 251 -17.95 -3.66 11.91
C ASN A 251 -19.06 -4.42 11.23
N PHE A 252 -20.22 -4.46 11.89
CA PHE A 252 -21.50 -4.80 11.28
C PHE A 252 -22.65 -4.34 12.17
N SER A 253 -23.84 -4.24 11.59
CA SER A 253 -25.10 -4.13 12.32
C SER A 253 -25.92 -5.40 12.11
N LEU A 254 -26.41 -5.98 13.21
CA LEU A 254 -27.21 -7.18 13.16
C LEU A 254 -28.70 -6.82 13.11
N ILE A 255 -29.39 -7.23 12.04
CA ILE A 255 -30.78 -6.87 11.77
C ILE A 255 -31.64 -8.12 11.70
N GLY A 256 -32.45 -8.30 12.74
CA GLY A 256 -33.62 -9.16 12.76
C GLY A 256 -34.88 -8.30 12.70
N THR A 257 -35.85 -8.74 11.91
CA THR A 257 -37.15 -8.08 11.80
C THR A 257 -38.30 -8.95 12.31
N LYS A 258 -39.38 -8.28 12.70
CA LYS A 258 -40.67 -8.86 13.06
C LYS A 258 -41.81 -8.15 12.31
N ALA A 259 -42.96 -8.79 12.20
CA ALA A 259 -44.16 -8.17 11.66
C ALA A 259 -44.72 -7.13 12.64
N PHE A 260 -45.14 -5.96 12.13
CA PHE A 260 -45.61 -4.83 12.95
C PHE A 260 -47.11 -4.86 13.27
N ASN A 261 -47.95 -5.38 12.37
CA ASN A 261 -49.40 -5.32 12.54
C ASN A 261 -50.14 -6.42 11.76
N ASN A 262 -51.44 -6.51 12.04
CA ASN A 262 -52.34 -7.57 11.57
C ASN A 262 -52.96 -7.29 10.19
N ILE A 263 -52.63 -6.17 9.54
CA ILE A 263 -53.35 -5.67 8.35
C ILE A 263 -52.43 -5.59 7.12
N THR A 264 -51.17 -5.21 7.33
CA THR A 264 -50.13 -5.18 6.30
C THR A 264 -48.84 -5.76 6.89
N VAL A 265 -48.24 -6.75 6.21
CA VAL A 265 -46.95 -7.32 6.62
C VAL A 265 -45.84 -6.29 6.34
N THR A 266 -45.76 -5.27 7.18
CA THR A 266 -44.62 -4.34 7.24
C THR A 266 -43.68 -4.82 8.32
N SER A 267 -42.42 -5.01 7.96
CA SER A 267 -41.37 -5.46 8.86
C SER A 267 -40.81 -4.29 9.67
N ILE A 268 -40.67 -4.46 10.98
CA ILE A 268 -39.96 -3.55 11.88
C ILE A 268 -38.81 -4.29 12.57
N PRO A 269 -37.83 -3.59 13.16
CA PRO A 269 -36.79 -4.23 13.96
C PRO A 269 -37.38 -5.06 15.12
N ALA A 270 -36.81 -6.23 15.35
CA ALA A 270 -37.20 -7.10 16.46
C ALA A 270 -36.43 -6.69 17.73
N GLU A 271 -36.91 -5.67 18.45
CA GLU A 271 -36.25 -5.09 19.64
C GLU A 271 -35.99 -6.09 20.79
N ASN A 272 -36.82 -7.13 20.90
CA ASN A 272 -36.71 -8.15 21.94
C ASN A 272 -35.96 -9.41 21.47
N LEU A 273 -35.38 -9.39 20.26
CA LEU A 273 -34.63 -10.51 19.71
C LEU A 273 -33.17 -10.43 20.16
N VAL A 274 -32.78 -11.31 21.07
CA VAL A 274 -31.42 -11.40 21.59
C VAL A 274 -30.75 -12.65 21.07
N LEU A 275 -29.53 -12.51 20.54
CA LEU A 275 -28.79 -13.57 19.89
C LEU A 275 -27.43 -13.77 20.56
N GLU A 276 -27.05 -15.02 20.82
CA GLU A 276 -25.67 -15.39 21.10
C GLU A 276 -25.00 -15.73 19.76
N ILE A 277 -23.95 -14.99 19.43
CA ILE A 277 -23.23 -15.12 18.16
C ILE A 277 -21.76 -15.44 18.40
N ILE A 278 -21.22 -16.27 17.50
CA ILE A 278 -19.78 -16.45 17.36
C ILE A 278 -19.36 -15.77 16.07
N VAL A 279 -18.48 -14.78 16.20
CA VAL A 279 -17.83 -14.06 15.10
C VAL A 279 -16.41 -14.62 14.97
N ASN A 280 -16.09 -15.17 13.80
CA ASN A 280 -14.78 -15.73 13.48
C ASN A 280 -14.17 -14.98 12.30
N PRO A 281 -13.45 -13.87 12.55
CA PRO A 281 -12.68 -13.20 11.51
C PRO A 281 -11.61 -14.14 10.94
N LEU A 282 -11.27 -13.95 9.67
CA LEU A 282 -10.11 -14.61 9.06
C LEU A 282 -8.81 -14.05 9.66
N ASP A 283 -7.78 -14.89 9.77
CA ASP A 283 -6.47 -14.56 10.35
C ASP A 283 -6.51 -14.05 11.82
N LYS A 284 -7.58 -14.38 12.57
CA LYS A 284 -7.81 -13.94 13.96
C LYS A 284 -6.67 -14.26 14.92
N GLU A 285 -5.86 -15.27 14.63
CA GLU A 285 -4.66 -15.63 15.37
C GLU A 285 -3.52 -14.60 15.29
N LEU A 286 -3.55 -13.70 14.31
CA LEU A 286 -2.55 -12.65 14.11
C LEU A 286 -2.98 -11.30 14.71
N PHE A 287 -4.19 -11.23 15.26
CA PHE A 287 -4.74 -10.00 15.84
C PHE A 287 -4.27 -9.83 17.28
N TYR A 288 -4.08 -8.58 17.70
CA TYR A 288 -3.74 -8.21 19.07
C TYR A 288 -4.26 -6.82 19.41
N ASP A 289 -4.10 -6.38 20.67
CA ASP A 289 -4.68 -5.12 21.19
C ASP A 289 -6.19 -5.01 20.89
N HIS A 290 -6.93 -6.10 21.11
CA HIS A 290 -8.36 -6.19 20.85
C HIS A 290 -9.17 -5.28 21.76
N PHE A 291 -10.18 -4.65 21.19
CA PHE A 291 -11.15 -3.84 21.90
C PHE A 291 -12.50 -3.96 21.21
N LEU A 292 -13.52 -4.37 21.94
CA LEU A 292 -14.86 -4.58 21.41
C LEU A 292 -15.84 -3.56 22.00
N GLU A 293 -16.62 -2.93 21.13
CA GLU A 293 -17.78 -2.12 21.50
C GLU A 293 -19.04 -2.65 20.82
N ILE A 294 -20.12 -2.72 21.59
CA ILE A 294 -21.47 -2.93 21.08
C ILE A 294 -22.30 -1.71 21.47
N ASN A 295 -22.77 -0.95 20.47
CA ASN A 295 -23.55 0.27 20.67
C ASN A 295 -22.91 1.26 21.67
N ASN A 296 -21.62 1.52 21.50
CA ASN A 296 -20.77 2.37 22.38
C ASN A 296 -20.60 1.86 23.82
N GLN A 297 -20.91 0.59 24.08
CA GLN A 297 -20.61 -0.07 25.36
C GLN A 297 -19.45 -1.01 25.17
N THR A 298 -18.39 -0.82 25.96
CA THR A 298 -17.23 -1.71 25.98
C THR A 298 -17.61 -3.06 26.55
N ILE A 299 -17.28 -4.12 25.80
CA ILE A 299 -17.46 -5.51 26.23
C ILE A 299 -16.11 -6.06 26.69
N VAL A 300 -16.11 -6.78 27.82
CA VAL A 300 -14.93 -7.45 28.38
C VAL A 300 -15.07 -8.96 28.24
N ASP A 301 -13.96 -9.69 28.25
CA ASP A 301 -13.92 -11.16 28.23
C ASP A 301 -14.71 -11.81 27.07
N PHE A 302 -14.63 -11.19 25.88
CA PHE A 302 -15.35 -11.62 24.68
C PHE A 302 -14.59 -12.60 23.77
N LEU A 303 -13.32 -12.88 24.07
CA LEU A 303 -12.47 -13.75 23.25
C LEU A 303 -12.50 -15.19 23.78
N GLU A 304 -12.76 -16.12 22.87
CA GLU A 304 -12.63 -17.56 23.08
C GLU A 304 -11.16 -18.01 22.96
N PRO A 305 -10.80 -19.22 23.41
CA PRO A 305 -9.42 -19.72 23.34
C PRO A 305 -8.82 -19.81 21.93
N ASP A 306 -9.66 -19.86 20.90
CA ASP A 306 -9.27 -19.87 19.49
C ASP A 306 -9.28 -18.45 18.87
N ASN A 307 -9.37 -17.40 19.70
CA ASN A 307 -9.54 -15.99 19.33
C ASN A 307 -10.84 -15.68 18.56
N GLY A 308 -11.82 -16.60 18.55
CA GLY A 308 -13.19 -16.27 18.13
C GLY A 308 -13.80 -15.26 19.10
N VAL A 309 -14.73 -14.44 18.62
CA VAL A 309 -15.47 -13.50 19.46
C VAL A 309 -16.84 -14.09 19.76
N ASN A 310 -17.13 -14.32 21.03
CA ASN A 310 -18.43 -14.80 21.50
C ASN A 310 -19.15 -13.70 22.28
N VAL A 311 -20.33 -13.29 21.80
CA VAL A 311 -21.08 -12.18 22.38
C VAL A 311 -22.58 -12.41 22.30
N THR A 312 -23.28 -11.83 23.27
CA THR A 312 -24.74 -11.68 23.22
C THR A 312 -25.09 -10.28 22.71
N ILE A 313 -25.87 -10.21 21.64
CA ILE A 313 -26.26 -8.94 20.99
C ILE A 313 -27.74 -8.96 20.61
N SER A 314 -28.41 -7.83 20.77
CA SER A 314 -29.78 -7.65 20.30
C SER A 314 -29.79 -7.39 18.79
N ALA A 315 -30.74 -8.00 18.08
CA ALA A 315 -30.87 -7.94 16.63
C ALA A 315 -31.67 -6.73 16.14
N ASP A 316 -31.73 -5.65 16.93
CA ASP A 316 -32.44 -4.40 16.61
C ASP A 316 -31.54 -3.37 15.94
N ALA A 317 -30.67 -3.82 15.04
CA ALA A 317 -29.65 -3.01 14.38
C ALA A 317 -28.60 -2.43 15.36
N LYS A 318 -28.22 -3.17 16.41
CA LYS A 318 -27.07 -2.82 17.24
C LYS A 318 -25.79 -2.87 16.42
N PHE A 319 -24.97 -1.84 16.57
CA PHE A 319 -23.66 -1.74 15.94
C PHE A 319 -22.62 -2.52 16.74
N PHE A 320 -22.01 -3.51 16.10
CA PHE A 320 -20.84 -4.24 16.58
C PHE A 320 -19.58 -3.61 15.99
N SER A 321 -18.57 -3.33 16.82
CA SER A 321 -17.27 -2.83 16.38
C SER A 321 -16.14 -3.49 17.15
N LEU A 322 -15.41 -4.37 16.46
CA LEU A 322 -14.17 -4.94 16.96
C LEU A 322 -12.99 -4.14 16.39
N LYS A 323 -12.27 -3.45 17.27
CA LYS A 323 -11.00 -2.82 16.97
C LYS A 323 -9.86 -3.76 17.34
N PHE A 324 -8.86 -3.87 16.46
CA PHE A 324 -7.65 -4.65 16.71
C PHE A 324 -6.47 -4.08 15.95
N LYS A 325 -5.27 -4.57 16.24
CA LYS A 325 -4.06 -4.33 15.44
C LYS A 325 -3.57 -5.63 14.84
N ALA A 326 -2.87 -5.50 13.71
CA ALA A 326 -2.18 -6.60 13.06
C ALA A 326 -0.82 -6.13 12.52
N ASN A 327 0.14 -7.05 12.46
CA ASN A 327 1.48 -6.74 11.97
C ASN A 327 1.60 -7.05 10.48
N PHE A 328 2.16 -6.09 9.73
CA PHE A 328 2.43 -6.20 8.30
C PHE A 328 3.88 -5.85 8.03
N THR A 329 4.62 -6.74 7.39
CA THR A 329 6.02 -6.49 7.01
C THR A 329 6.11 -6.29 5.51
N ILE A 330 6.48 -5.08 5.10
CA ILE A 330 6.73 -4.73 3.71
C ILE A 330 8.24 -4.71 3.46
N ALA A 331 8.64 -5.19 2.28
CA ALA A 331 9.99 -5.11 1.76
C ALA A 331 9.98 -4.46 0.38
N PHE A 332 10.99 -3.65 0.08
CA PHE A 332 11.25 -3.16 -1.26
C PHE A 332 12.25 -4.09 -1.91
N GLU A 333 11.78 -4.85 -2.90
CA GLU A 333 12.65 -5.69 -3.71
C GLU A 333 13.43 -4.81 -4.70
N ASN A 334 14.58 -5.28 -5.16
CA ASN A 334 15.40 -4.60 -6.17
C ASN A 334 15.79 -3.13 -5.85
N SER A 335 15.82 -2.75 -4.56
CA SER A 335 16.33 -1.44 -4.13
C SER A 335 17.79 -1.27 -4.55
N VAL A 336 18.17 -0.08 -5.03
CA VAL A 336 19.49 0.18 -5.64
C VAL A 336 20.36 0.99 -4.69
N ASP A 337 21.28 0.33 -3.98
CA ASP A 337 22.14 0.89 -2.93
C ASP A 337 21.41 1.93 -2.02
N PHE A 338 21.51 3.22 -2.35
CA PHE A 338 20.92 4.34 -1.61
C PHE A 338 19.52 4.80 -2.12
N SER A 339 18.92 4.06 -3.05
CA SER A 339 17.60 4.31 -3.66
C SER A 339 16.64 3.15 -3.39
N TRP A 340 15.36 3.47 -3.30
CA TRP A 340 14.26 2.52 -3.16
C TRP A 340 13.85 1.84 -4.47
N ALA A 341 14.43 2.28 -5.60
CA ALA A 341 13.91 1.97 -6.92
C ALA A 341 14.99 1.90 -7.99
N ILE A 342 14.69 1.12 -9.01
CA ILE A 342 15.39 1.11 -10.30
C ILE A 342 15.03 2.39 -11.06
N ASP A 343 15.98 2.93 -11.81
CA ASP A 343 15.78 4.11 -12.64
C ASP A 343 16.23 3.83 -14.08
N ARG A 344 15.37 4.13 -15.07
CA ARG A 344 15.67 3.91 -16.49
C ARG A 344 15.24 5.08 -17.36
N LEU A 345 16.02 5.36 -18.41
CA LEU A 345 15.64 6.24 -19.52
C LEU A 345 14.68 5.46 -20.44
N ILE A 346 13.54 6.05 -20.77
CA ILE A 346 12.52 5.38 -21.60
C ILE A 346 12.18 6.12 -22.89
N GLU A 347 12.45 7.42 -22.96
CA GLU A 347 12.10 8.24 -24.12
C GLU A 347 13.00 9.48 -24.21
N GLY A 348 13.47 9.81 -25.42
CA GLY A 348 14.35 10.96 -25.64
C GLY A 348 15.64 10.89 -24.81
N ARG A 349 16.09 12.05 -24.31
CA ARG A 349 17.29 12.17 -23.46
C ARG A 349 16.97 12.51 -22.00
N ASN A 350 15.72 12.87 -21.69
CA ASN A 350 15.30 13.40 -20.39
C ASN A 350 14.11 12.67 -19.75
N ILE A 351 13.40 11.81 -20.49
CA ILE A 351 12.21 11.14 -19.95
C ILE A 351 12.59 9.80 -19.33
N ARG A 352 12.42 9.72 -18.01
CA ARG A 352 12.84 8.59 -17.20
C ARG A 352 11.66 7.97 -16.47
N GLU A 353 11.84 6.72 -16.07
CA GLU A 353 10.88 5.97 -15.27
C GLU A 353 11.57 5.42 -14.02
N ARG A 354 11.02 5.75 -12.86
CA ARG A 354 11.41 5.21 -11.56
C ARG A 354 10.45 4.10 -11.17
N ILE A 355 10.98 2.91 -10.88
CA ILE A 355 10.17 1.72 -10.56
C ILE A 355 10.46 1.26 -9.14
N TYR A 356 9.45 1.35 -8.29
CA TYR A 356 9.47 0.88 -6.91
C TYR A 356 8.84 -0.51 -6.83
N PHE A 357 9.43 -1.43 -6.07
CA PHE A 357 8.93 -2.81 -5.95
C PHE A 357 8.46 -3.13 -4.52
N PRO A 358 7.36 -2.53 -4.04
CA PRO A 358 6.80 -2.88 -2.75
C PRO A 358 6.26 -4.31 -2.79
N ALA A 359 6.67 -5.12 -1.82
CA ALA A 359 6.25 -6.49 -1.60
C ALA A 359 5.79 -6.65 -0.16
N LEU A 360 4.55 -7.11 0.06
CA LEU A 360 4.07 -7.42 1.40
C LEU A 360 4.47 -8.86 1.73
N ILE A 361 5.58 -9.03 2.45
CA ILE A 361 6.21 -10.35 2.67
C ILE A 361 5.64 -11.12 3.86
N SER A 362 4.94 -10.43 4.78
CA SER A 362 4.32 -11.07 5.95
C SER A 362 3.16 -10.22 6.50
N GLY A 363 2.13 -10.90 7.00
CA GLY A 363 0.96 -10.33 7.63
C GLY A 363 -0.25 -11.27 7.51
N PRO A 364 -1.44 -10.84 7.95
CA PRO A 364 -2.71 -11.49 7.61
C PRO A 364 -2.86 -11.69 6.10
N LYS A 365 -3.36 -12.84 5.68
CA LYS A 365 -3.51 -13.20 4.26
C LYS A 365 -4.75 -12.60 3.63
N HIS A 366 -5.79 -12.35 4.40
CA HIS A 366 -7.11 -11.93 3.91
C HIS A 366 -7.35 -10.43 4.08
N ILE A 367 -6.44 -9.72 4.76
CA ILE A 367 -6.49 -8.28 5.04
C ILE A 367 -5.39 -7.61 4.23
N PHE A 368 -5.73 -6.56 3.47
CA PHE A 368 -4.74 -5.74 2.78
C PHE A 368 -4.37 -4.54 3.64
N ILE A 369 -3.18 -3.99 3.39
CA ILE A 369 -2.74 -2.70 3.94
C ILE A 369 -2.71 -1.67 2.82
N LYS A 370 -3.02 -0.42 3.12
CA LYS A 370 -2.99 0.69 2.15
C LYS A 370 -2.42 1.96 2.76
N ASP A 371 -2.21 2.96 1.91
CA ASP A 371 -1.72 4.29 2.28
C ASP A 371 -0.33 4.26 2.94
N ILE A 372 0.49 3.26 2.58
CA ILE A 372 1.90 3.24 2.95
C ILE A 372 2.61 4.34 2.17
N THR A 373 3.33 5.19 2.88
CA THR A 373 3.97 6.37 2.31
C THR A 373 5.47 6.20 2.21
N LEU A 374 6.01 6.60 1.06
CA LEU A 374 7.45 6.72 0.79
C LEU A 374 7.77 8.17 0.45
N ILE A 375 8.88 8.70 1.00
CA ILE A 375 9.39 10.02 0.64
C ILE A 375 10.51 9.86 -0.40
N GLU A 376 10.28 10.36 -1.60
CA GLU A 376 11.27 10.49 -2.67
C GLU A 376 11.80 11.93 -2.68
N SER A 377 13.12 12.07 -2.57
CA SER A 377 13.78 13.38 -2.40
C SER A 377 14.34 13.96 -3.70
N THR A 378 14.38 13.15 -4.77
CA THR A 378 15.01 13.49 -6.05
C THR A 378 14.04 13.88 -7.15
N ILE A 379 12.75 13.68 -6.92
CA ILE A 379 11.70 14.00 -7.91
C ILE A 379 10.72 14.95 -7.24
N VAL A 380 10.33 16.00 -7.97
CA VAL A 380 9.28 16.94 -7.55
C VAL A 380 8.01 16.72 -8.37
N VAL A 381 6.84 17.11 -7.85
CA VAL A 381 5.55 16.87 -8.52
C VAL A 381 5.52 17.43 -9.94
N ASP A 382 6.10 18.61 -10.16
CA ASP A 382 6.10 19.27 -11.47
C ASP A 382 6.91 18.52 -12.55
N GLN A 383 7.77 17.57 -12.15
CA GLN A 383 8.51 16.71 -13.08
C GLN A 383 7.69 15.48 -13.51
N ILE A 384 6.60 15.15 -12.81
CA ILE A 384 5.85 13.92 -13.04
C ILE A 384 4.98 14.06 -14.28
N ILE A 385 5.11 13.10 -15.19
CA ILE A 385 4.33 13.00 -16.42
C ILE A 385 3.17 12.03 -16.21
N SER A 386 3.45 10.88 -15.57
CA SER A 386 2.43 9.91 -15.21
C SER A 386 2.88 9.02 -14.04
N ASN A 387 1.92 8.44 -13.35
CA ASN A 387 2.12 7.44 -12.31
C ASN A 387 1.11 6.30 -12.50
N ARG A 388 1.52 5.07 -12.18
CA ARG A 388 0.65 3.88 -12.25
C ARG A 388 1.21 2.76 -11.38
N SER A 389 0.37 1.81 -10.99
CA SER A 389 0.83 0.49 -10.52
C SER A 389 0.76 -0.53 -11.66
N ILE A 390 1.50 -1.63 -11.55
CA ILE A 390 1.45 -2.71 -12.55
C ILE A 390 0.04 -3.30 -12.71
N PHE A 391 -0.72 -3.36 -11.62
CA PHE A 391 -2.10 -3.85 -11.59
C PHE A 391 -3.14 -2.78 -11.93
N GLY A 392 -2.71 -1.60 -12.42
CA GLY A 392 -3.62 -0.50 -12.75
C GLY A 392 -4.24 0.19 -11.53
N ARG A 393 -3.72 -0.06 -10.31
CA ARG A 393 -4.20 0.59 -9.09
C ARG A 393 -3.63 2.02 -9.02
N HIS A 394 -4.41 2.96 -8.49
CA HIS A 394 -4.03 4.37 -8.40
C HIS A 394 -2.86 4.58 -7.44
N VAL A 395 -1.80 5.25 -7.91
CA VAL A 395 -0.64 5.66 -7.13
C VAL A 395 -0.73 7.16 -6.89
N ASN A 396 -1.03 7.57 -5.65
CA ASN A 396 -1.17 8.99 -5.34
C ASN A 396 0.18 9.62 -5.00
N VAL A 397 0.38 10.86 -5.45
CA VAL A 397 1.65 11.59 -5.29
C VAL A 397 1.39 13.03 -4.88
N PHE A 398 2.12 13.53 -3.89
CA PHE A 398 1.94 14.88 -3.36
C PHE A 398 3.28 15.55 -3.06
N ASN A 399 3.31 16.88 -3.11
CA ASN A 399 4.49 17.65 -2.74
C ASN A 399 4.81 17.45 -1.25
N GLU A 400 6.08 17.18 -0.95
CA GLU A 400 6.60 17.05 0.41
C GLU A 400 7.74 18.05 0.65
N ILE A 401 7.81 18.63 1.84
CA ILE A 401 9.00 19.40 2.23
C ILE A 401 9.99 18.44 2.88
N VAL A 402 11.08 18.15 2.18
CA VAL A 402 12.18 17.33 2.70
C VAL A 402 13.16 18.24 3.41
N SER A 403 13.13 18.24 4.75
CA SER A 403 14.14 18.91 5.57
C SER A 403 15.36 18.01 5.72
N VAL A 404 16.48 18.41 5.13
CA VAL A 404 17.76 17.72 5.36
C VAL A 404 18.31 18.21 6.70
N THR A 405 18.41 17.33 7.70
CA THR A 405 19.11 17.63 8.96
C THR A 405 20.62 17.70 8.73
N GLN A 406 21.34 18.44 9.58
CA GLN A 406 22.77 18.75 9.45
C GLN A 406 23.72 17.53 9.32
N GLU A 407 23.28 16.31 9.63
CA GLU A 407 24.11 15.10 9.48
C GLU A 407 24.45 14.79 8.02
N THR A 408 23.57 15.09 7.07
CA THR A 408 23.85 14.90 5.63
C THR A 408 24.83 15.96 5.07
N ILE A 409 25.15 16.99 5.87
CA ILE A 409 26.09 18.08 5.51
C ILE A 409 27.54 17.74 5.94
N GLN A 410 27.77 16.69 6.76
CA GLN A 410 29.11 16.36 7.28
C GLN A 410 30.15 15.98 6.20
N GLN A 411 29.76 15.78 4.94
CA GLN A 411 30.68 15.52 3.83
C GLN A 411 30.84 16.69 2.84
N SER A 412 30.17 17.83 3.08
CA SER A 412 30.32 19.04 2.25
C SER A 412 31.14 20.09 3.02
N LEU A 413 32.38 20.32 2.60
CA LEU A 413 33.28 21.36 3.13
C LEU A 413 32.84 22.81 2.83
N ILE A 414 31.54 23.07 2.68
CA ILE A 414 30.98 24.42 2.51
C ILE A 414 29.77 24.55 3.43
N PHE A 415 29.96 25.31 4.51
CA PHE A 415 28.89 25.75 5.41
C PHE A 415 28.07 26.85 4.72
N THR A 416 26.75 26.66 4.62
CA THR A 416 25.80 27.77 4.53
C THR A 416 24.73 27.57 5.60
N GLU A 417 24.50 28.60 6.41
CA GLU A 417 23.60 28.66 7.58
C GLU A 417 22.11 28.49 7.27
N ASN A 418 21.74 28.24 6.02
CA ASN A 418 20.34 28.06 5.63
C ASN A 418 20.13 26.58 5.29
N ALA A 419 19.44 25.86 6.16
CA ALA A 419 18.82 24.59 5.80
C ALA A 419 17.93 24.84 4.58
N VAL A 420 18.40 24.48 3.39
CA VAL A 420 17.63 24.63 2.15
C VAL A 420 16.44 23.68 2.29
N LYS A 421 15.26 24.22 2.55
CA LYS A 421 14.00 23.46 2.45
C LYS A 421 13.93 22.95 1.01
N ARG A 422 14.05 21.63 0.84
CA ARG A 422 13.91 21.00 -0.47
C ARG A 422 12.48 20.53 -0.64
N THR A 423 11.96 20.65 -1.84
CA THR A 423 10.72 19.99 -2.22
C THR A 423 11.07 18.59 -2.74
N GLY A 424 10.35 17.60 -2.28
CA GLY A 424 10.37 16.23 -2.78
C GLY A 424 8.94 15.74 -3.00
N LEU A 425 8.79 14.43 -3.04
CA LEU A 425 7.55 13.75 -3.34
C LEU A 425 7.18 12.79 -2.21
N ARG A 426 5.92 12.82 -1.78
CA ARG A 426 5.30 11.76 -0.99
C ARG A 426 4.53 10.85 -1.94
N LEU A 427 4.99 9.61 -2.08
CA LEU A 427 4.38 8.55 -2.87
C LEU A 427 3.53 7.66 -1.95
N PHE A 428 2.26 7.43 -2.32
CA PHE A 428 1.37 6.49 -1.62
C PHE A 428 1.33 5.18 -2.41
N ILE A 429 1.78 4.11 -1.77
CA ILE A 429 1.66 2.75 -2.31
C ILE A 429 0.17 2.39 -2.28
N PRO A 430 -0.39 1.87 -3.39
CA PRO A 430 -1.74 1.35 -3.42
C PRO A 430 -1.94 0.23 -2.40
N TYR A 431 -3.19 -0.22 -2.23
CA TYR A 431 -3.43 -1.38 -1.38
C TYR A 431 -2.62 -2.60 -1.85
N ILE A 432 -2.11 -3.38 -0.91
CA ILE A 432 -1.29 -4.58 -1.14
C ILE A 432 -1.63 -5.64 -0.07
N ILE A 433 -1.69 -6.90 -0.48
CA ILE A 433 -2.03 -8.05 0.39
C ILE A 433 -0.84 -9.00 0.56
N THR A 434 -0.82 -9.79 1.64
CA THR A 434 0.33 -10.64 1.96
C THR A 434 0.65 -11.61 0.83
N GLY A 435 1.93 -11.64 0.43
CA GLY A 435 2.44 -12.41 -0.71
C GLY A 435 2.44 -11.64 -2.03
N GLU A 436 1.76 -10.49 -2.10
CA GLU A 436 1.65 -9.71 -3.33
C GLU A 436 2.85 -8.76 -3.50
N LYS A 437 3.26 -8.56 -4.76
CA LYS A 437 4.26 -7.58 -5.17
C LYS A 437 3.61 -6.66 -6.19
N ASN A 438 3.56 -5.36 -5.90
CA ASN A 438 2.88 -4.39 -6.76
C ASN A 438 3.84 -3.29 -7.20
N PRO A 439 4.69 -3.55 -8.22
CA PRO A 439 5.53 -2.53 -8.83
C PRO A 439 4.77 -1.23 -9.13
N CYS A 440 5.32 -0.11 -8.66
CA CYS A 440 4.78 1.22 -8.85
C CYS A 440 5.74 2.02 -9.75
N PHE A 441 5.19 2.62 -10.81
CA PHE A 441 5.93 3.34 -11.82
C PHE A 441 5.68 4.83 -11.70
N LEU A 442 6.76 5.60 -11.80
CA LEU A 442 6.73 7.05 -11.87
C LEU A 442 7.49 7.50 -13.12
N LYS A 443 6.77 7.95 -14.15
CA LYS A 443 7.35 8.55 -15.35
C LYS A 443 7.58 10.05 -15.08
N TYR A 444 8.81 10.51 -15.27
CA TYR A 444 9.19 11.89 -14.95
C TYR A 444 10.20 12.48 -15.93
N SER A 445 10.28 13.81 -15.95
CA SER A 445 11.20 14.58 -16.80
C SER A 445 12.42 15.03 -15.99
N ALA A 446 13.59 14.52 -16.33
CA ALA A 446 14.89 14.90 -15.78
C ALA A 446 15.46 16.10 -16.55
N ASN A 447 15.18 17.32 -16.06
CA ASN A 447 15.46 18.57 -16.80
C ASN A 447 16.62 19.39 -16.23
N ASN A 448 17.49 18.77 -15.41
CA ASN A 448 18.59 19.50 -14.79
C ASN A 448 19.88 19.29 -15.56
N ASP A 449 20.74 20.29 -15.50
CA ASP A 449 22.08 20.23 -16.07
C ASP A 449 23.11 20.10 -14.96
N LEU A 450 24.02 19.15 -15.12
CA LEU A 450 25.13 18.94 -14.22
C LEU A 450 26.39 19.53 -14.85
N LYS A 451 26.72 20.74 -14.42
CA LYS A 451 27.92 21.45 -14.85
C LYS A 451 29.08 21.19 -13.89
N ILE A 452 30.17 20.66 -14.44
CA ILE A 452 31.39 20.25 -13.72
C ILE A 452 32.57 21.03 -14.30
N VAL A 453 33.41 21.63 -13.45
CA VAL A 453 34.63 22.31 -13.88
C VAL A 453 35.81 21.70 -13.16
N ILE A 454 36.70 21.05 -13.92
CA ILE A 454 37.89 20.36 -13.40
C ILE A 454 39.08 21.32 -13.48
N THR A 455 39.73 21.50 -12.35
CA THR A 455 40.88 22.39 -12.22
C THR A 455 42.04 21.72 -11.50
N ASP A 456 43.23 22.26 -11.70
CA ASP A 456 44.42 21.89 -10.94
C ASP A 456 44.42 22.50 -9.52
N ASN A 457 45.54 22.37 -8.82
CA ASN A 457 45.72 22.89 -7.47
C ASN A 457 45.81 24.42 -7.36
N ILE A 458 45.95 25.15 -8.48
CA ILE A 458 45.96 26.62 -8.57
C ILE A 458 44.74 27.17 -9.33
N ARG A 459 43.71 26.35 -9.53
CA ARG A 459 42.46 26.66 -10.23
C ARG A 459 42.57 26.97 -11.73
N MET A 460 43.61 26.49 -12.43
CA MET A 460 43.60 26.51 -13.90
C MET A 460 42.79 25.32 -14.43
N PRO A 461 42.08 25.51 -15.55
CA PRO A 461 41.27 24.47 -16.18
C PRO A 461 42.13 23.31 -16.68
N LEU A 462 41.65 22.09 -16.46
CA LEU A 462 42.29 20.86 -16.91
C LEU A 462 41.55 20.28 -18.12
N VAL A 463 42.21 20.28 -19.28
CA VAL A 463 41.64 19.87 -20.58
C VAL A 463 41.82 18.38 -20.84
N GLY A 464 40.81 17.71 -21.40
CA GLY A 464 40.87 16.33 -21.85
C GLY A 464 40.83 15.27 -20.74
N TYR A 465 40.41 15.64 -19.53
CA TYR A 465 40.21 14.72 -18.42
C TYR A 465 38.86 14.02 -18.58
N ARG A 466 38.86 12.70 -18.39
CA ARG A 466 37.69 11.85 -18.52
C ARG A 466 36.97 11.76 -17.18
N ILE A 467 35.64 11.75 -17.18
CA ILE A 467 34.87 11.44 -15.98
C ILE A 467 34.03 10.17 -16.10
N GLU A 468 33.83 9.52 -14.97
CA GLU A 468 32.78 8.53 -14.74
C GLU A 468 31.85 9.04 -13.66
N LEU A 469 30.55 9.04 -13.94
CA LEU A 469 29.51 9.43 -12.99
C LEU A 469 28.89 8.21 -12.36
N SER A 470 28.63 8.30 -11.06
CA SER A 470 27.77 7.37 -10.34
C SER A 470 26.59 8.09 -9.69
N TYR A 471 25.42 7.46 -9.75
CA TYR A 471 24.17 7.90 -9.15
C TYR A 471 23.60 6.74 -8.33
N TYR A 472 23.24 7.00 -7.07
CA TYR A 472 22.92 5.96 -6.09
C TYR A 472 23.97 4.84 -6.01
N GLY A 473 25.26 5.18 -5.98
CA GLY A 473 26.35 4.20 -5.86
C GLY A 473 26.62 3.35 -7.12
N LYS A 474 25.79 3.45 -8.16
CA LYS A 474 25.96 2.75 -9.44
C LYS A 474 26.38 3.71 -10.54
N ASN A 475 27.08 3.23 -11.57
CA ASN A 475 27.41 4.07 -12.73
C ASN A 475 26.13 4.67 -13.35
N TYR A 476 26.14 5.97 -13.61
CA TYR A 476 25.00 6.68 -14.16
C TYR A 476 24.88 6.42 -15.66
N GLY A 477 23.65 6.26 -16.14
CA GLY A 477 23.37 6.09 -17.57
C GLY A 477 21.89 5.86 -17.88
N THR A 478 21.63 5.06 -18.90
CA THR A 478 20.27 4.79 -19.41
C THR A 478 19.51 3.78 -18.55
N TYR A 479 20.20 2.95 -17.76
CA TYR A 479 19.55 1.99 -16.86
C TYR A 479 20.39 1.79 -15.61
N ILE A 480 19.77 1.92 -14.43
CA ILE A 480 20.44 1.88 -13.13
C ILE A 480 19.71 0.88 -12.23
N SER A 481 20.34 -0.28 -12.02
CA SER A 481 19.92 -1.29 -11.03
C SER A 481 21.14 -1.96 -10.38
N ASN A 482 20.90 -2.88 -9.45
CA ASN A 482 21.98 -3.70 -8.88
C ASN A 482 22.52 -4.74 -9.85
N ASP A 483 21.64 -5.39 -10.63
CA ASP A 483 21.99 -6.55 -11.44
C ASP A 483 22.39 -6.16 -12.88
N PHE A 484 21.85 -5.05 -13.38
CA PHE A 484 22.13 -4.53 -14.70
C PHE A 484 22.35 -3.02 -14.66
N ASN A 485 23.40 -2.56 -15.33
CA ASN A 485 23.71 -1.15 -15.45
C ASN A 485 24.20 -0.86 -16.88
N GLN A 486 23.60 0.16 -17.49
CA GLN A 486 24.01 0.66 -18.80
C GLN A 486 24.51 2.10 -18.64
N PRO A 487 25.83 2.29 -18.45
CA PRO A 487 26.41 3.59 -18.16
C PRO A 487 26.36 4.53 -19.38
N MET A 488 26.40 5.83 -19.12
CA MET A 488 26.59 6.82 -20.17
C MET A 488 27.97 6.71 -20.81
N ALA A 489 28.10 7.24 -22.02
CA ALA A 489 29.39 7.39 -22.66
C ALA A 489 30.31 8.31 -21.83
N TYR A 490 31.62 8.06 -21.91
CA TYR A 490 32.61 8.89 -21.24
C TYR A 490 32.53 10.35 -21.70
N ALA A 491 32.54 11.26 -20.74
CA ALA A 491 32.62 12.71 -20.99
C ALA A 491 34.04 13.21 -20.72
N TYR A 492 34.48 14.19 -21.50
CA TYR A 492 35.82 14.77 -21.43
C TYR A 492 35.74 16.27 -21.22
N SER A 493 36.64 16.82 -20.40
CA SER A 493 36.71 18.26 -20.17
C SER A 493 37.20 19.02 -21.39
N ASP A 494 36.53 20.15 -21.68
CA ASP A 494 36.86 21.05 -22.77
C ASP A 494 38.05 21.98 -22.44
N GLU A 495 38.30 22.98 -23.29
CA GLU A 495 39.37 23.98 -23.12
C GLU A 495 39.23 24.82 -21.83
N ASN A 496 38.03 24.93 -21.27
CA ASN A 496 37.74 25.60 -20.02
C ASN A 496 37.72 24.62 -18.83
N GLY A 497 38.13 23.37 -19.04
CA GLY A 497 38.04 22.31 -18.03
C GLY A 497 36.60 21.92 -17.71
N GLU A 498 35.63 22.34 -18.53
CA GLU A 498 34.22 22.19 -18.28
C GLU A 498 33.68 20.89 -18.90
N ILE A 499 32.74 20.27 -18.18
CA ILE A 499 31.92 19.17 -18.65
C ILE A 499 30.47 19.51 -18.31
N LEU A 500 29.62 19.58 -19.33
CA LEU A 500 28.18 19.77 -19.18
C LEU A 500 27.47 18.44 -19.47
N ILE A 501 26.69 17.96 -18.51
CA ILE A 501 25.85 16.77 -18.68
C ILE A 501 24.41 17.20 -18.48
N GLU A 502 23.70 17.30 -19.60
CA GLU A 502 22.32 17.74 -19.64
C GLU A 502 21.36 16.64 -19.23
N ASN A 503 20.16 17.04 -18.82
CA ASN A 503 19.01 16.17 -18.61
C ASN A 503 19.19 15.06 -17.56
N VAL A 504 19.82 15.41 -16.43
CA VAL A 504 20.04 14.49 -15.31
C VAL A 504 18.95 14.60 -14.23
N PRO A 505 18.61 13.50 -13.53
CA PRO A 505 17.76 13.54 -12.34
C PRO A 505 18.27 14.53 -11.29
N ASN A 506 17.40 15.05 -10.41
CA ASN A 506 17.93 15.79 -9.26
C ASN A 506 18.68 14.82 -8.34
N GLY A 507 19.76 15.26 -7.71
CA GLY A 507 20.34 14.50 -6.61
C GLY A 507 21.82 14.70 -6.44
N ASN A 508 22.38 13.81 -5.62
CA ASN A 508 23.81 13.73 -5.36
C ASN A 508 24.44 12.69 -6.29
N TYR A 509 25.62 13.02 -6.82
CA TYR A 509 26.38 12.20 -7.74
C TYR A 509 27.80 12.06 -7.23
N THR A 510 28.44 10.95 -7.57
CA THR A 510 29.88 10.75 -7.36
C THR A 510 30.57 10.86 -8.71
N VAL A 511 31.60 11.70 -8.81
CA VAL A 511 32.43 11.86 -10.00
C VAL A 511 33.80 11.28 -9.75
N LYS A 512 34.23 10.36 -10.60
CA LYS A 512 35.61 9.88 -10.69
C LYS A 512 36.29 10.55 -11.87
N VAL A 513 37.42 11.21 -11.61
CA VAL A 513 38.20 11.94 -12.63
C VAL A 513 39.41 11.12 -13.04
N PHE A 514 39.59 10.93 -14.34
CA PHE A 514 40.66 10.12 -14.92
C PHE A 514 41.52 10.91 -15.91
N GLN A 515 42.81 10.59 -15.93
CA GLN A 515 43.74 10.97 -17.00
C GLN A 515 44.14 9.71 -17.77
N GLY A 516 43.57 9.52 -18.97
CA GLY A 516 43.65 8.24 -19.66
C GLY A 516 42.97 7.13 -18.86
N THR A 517 43.73 6.14 -18.39
CA THR A 517 43.24 5.04 -17.54
C THR A 517 43.50 5.24 -16.05
N LEU A 518 44.27 6.27 -15.67
CA LEU A 518 44.64 6.52 -14.27
C LEU A 518 43.54 7.32 -13.57
N LEU A 519 43.01 6.78 -12.46
CA LEU A 519 42.13 7.53 -11.56
C LEU A 519 42.96 8.58 -10.82
N ILE A 520 42.59 9.84 -10.99
CA ILE A 520 43.23 10.97 -10.31
C ILE A 520 42.59 11.19 -8.95
N THR A 521 41.26 11.26 -8.89
CA THR A 521 40.52 11.60 -7.67
C THR A 521 39.02 11.32 -7.83
N GLU A 522 38.30 11.39 -6.72
CA GLU A 522 36.85 11.17 -6.61
C GLU A 522 36.21 12.30 -5.78
N PHE A 523 35.07 12.81 -6.23
CA PHE A 523 34.32 13.89 -5.58
C PHE A 523 32.83 13.59 -5.48
N GLN A 524 32.18 14.13 -4.45
CA GLN A 524 30.73 14.20 -4.36
C GLN A 524 30.24 15.54 -4.90
N ILE A 525 29.30 15.51 -5.85
CA ILE A 525 28.69 16.69 -6.47
C ILE A 525 27.17 16.57 -6.45
N ASN A 526 26.45 17.62 -6.85
CA ASN A 526 25.01 17.57 -6.95
C ASN A 526 24.47 18.55 -7.99
N THR A 527 23.25 18.31 -8.46
CA THR A 527 22.53 19.15 -9.43
C THR A 527 21.91 20.40 -8.81
N PHE A 528 21.96 20.54 -7.48
CA PHE A 528 21.42 21.71 -6.78
C PHE A 528 22.38 22.90 -6.81
N ARG A 529 23.61 22.69 -7.29
CA ARG A 529 24.61 23.73 -7.53
C ARG A 529 24.63 24.07 -9.02
N GLU A 530 24.69 25.36 -9.32
CA GLU A 530 24.83 25.86 -10.69
C GLU A 530 26.12 25.36 -11.34
N VAL A 531 27.22 25.29 -10.58
CA VAL A 531 28.52 24.80 -11.03
C VAL A 531 29.20 23.99 -9.93
N ASN A 532 29.73 22.82 -10.28
CA ASN A 532 30.52 21.97 -9.38
C ASN A 532 32.02 22.07 -9.73
N TYR A 533 32.78 22.81 -8.94
CA TYR A 533 34.24 22.93 -9.09
C TYR A 533 34.96 21.75 -8.44
N LEU A 534 35.78 21.05 -9.22
CA LEU A 534 36.61 19.93 -8.80
C LEU A 534 38.09 20.36 -8.83
N ILE A 535 38.70 20.55 -7.66
CA ILE A 535 40.10 20.98 -7.53
C ILE A 535 40.96 19.75 -7.32
N THR A 536 41.82 19.42 -8.28
CA THR A 536 42.71 18.25 -8.24
C THR A 536 44.10 18.62 -7.71
N ASP A 537 44.83 17.64 -7.20
CA ASP A 537 46.22 17.83 -6.74
C ASP A 537 47.25 17.81 -7.87
N ILE A 538 46.80 17.87 -9.12
CA ILE A 538 47.69 17.89 -10.28
C ILE A 538 48.48 19.20 -10.25
N PHE A 539 49.80 19.08 -10.28
CA PHE A 539 50.67 20.25 -10.36
C PHE A 539 50.66 20.82 -11.76
N HIS A 540 50.22 22.07 -11.88
CA HIS A 540 50.34 22.81 -13.11
C HIS A 540 51.58 23.70 -13.08
N PHE A 541 52.37 23.59 -14.14
CA PHE A 541 53.49 24.47 -14.40
C PHE A 541 53.14 25.32 -15.61
N PRO A 542 52.79 26.62 -15.45
CA PRO A 542 52.46 27.47 -16.57
C PRO A 542 53.67 27.54 -17.51
N LEU A 543 53.57 26.88 -18.66
CA LEU A 543 54.68 26.75 -19.62
C LEU A 543 55.22 28.13 -20.00
N TRP A 544 54.35 29.13 -20.14
CA TRP A 544 54.73 30.51 -20.42
C TRP A 544 55.55 31.16 -19.31
N ILE A 545 55.26 30.89 -18.03
CA ILE A 545 56.08 31.39 -16.92
C ILE A 545 57.47 30.75 -16.99
N LEU A 546 57.55 29.47 -17.35
CA LEU A 546 58.82 28.77 -17.49
C LEU A 546 59.61 29.32 -18.70
N ILE A 547 58.96 29.52 -19.85
CA ILE A 547 59.56 30.10 -21.06
C ILE A 547 60.03 31.53 -20.80
N PHE A 548 59.15 32.44 -20.36
CA PHE A 548 59.51 33.84 -20.14
C PHE A 548 60.44 34.03 -18.94
N GLY A 549 60.28 33.22 -17.90
CA GLY A 549 61.20 33.18 -16.75
C GLY A 549 62.59 32.73 -17.17
N SER A 550 62.70 31.70 -18.01
CA SER A 550 63.98 31.22 -18.54
C SER A 550 64.63 32.25 -19.47
N ILE A 551 63.87 32.87 -20.37
CA ILE A 551 64.36 33.94 -21.25
C ILE A 551 64.90 35.12 -20.41
N ASN A 552 64.14 35.57 -19.41
CA ASN A 552 64.57 36.65 -18.51
C ASN A 552 65.83 36.26 -17.71
N GLY A 553 65.88 35.03 -17.19
CA GLY A 553 67.05 34.51 -16.49
C GLY A 553 68.31 34.54 -17.36
N ILE A 554 68.20 34.11 -18.62
CA ILE A 554 69.29 34.14 -19.60
C ILE A 554 69.73 35.58 -19.89
N LEU A 555 68.78 36.51 -20.09
CA LEU A 555 69.07 37.91 -20.36
C LEU A 555 69.79 38.60 -19.19
N ILE A 556 69.33 38.37 -17.95
CA ILE A 556 69.98 38.89 -16.74
C ILE A 556 71.42 38.38 -16.64
N LEU A 557 71.63 37.11 -16.95
CA LEU A 557 72.93 36.47 -16.79
C LEU A 557 73.92 36.89 -17.90
N LEU A 558 73.44 37.10 -19.13
CA LEU A 558 74.18 37.77 -20.20
C LEU A 558 74.55 39.22 -19.81
N GLY A 559 73.60 39.96 -19.22
CA GLY A 559 73.83 41.32 -18.72
C GLY A 559 74.91 41.37 -17.64
N LEU A 560 74.87 40.45 -16.66
CA LEU A 560 75.90 40.31 -15.64
C LEU A 560 77.27 39.95 -16.23
N LEU A 561 77.32 39.01 -17.19
CA LEU A 561 78.57 38.64 -17.88
C LEU A 561 79.19 39.81 -18.63
N LEU A 562 78.38 40.63 -19.32
CA LEU A 562 78.83 41.83 -20.00
C LEU A 562 79.32 42.89 -19.00
N TYR A 563 78.56 43.15 -17.93
CA TYR A 563 78.93 44.10 -16.87
C TYR A 563 80.27 43.74 -16.20
N PHE A 564 80.47 42.47 -15.83
CA PHE A 564 81.71 42.02 -15.20
C PHE A 564 82.90 42.01 -16.17
N ASN A 565 82.69 41.76 -17.47
CA ASN A 565 83.76 41.88 -18.46
C ASN A 565 84.13 43.35 -18.74
N TYR A 566 83.17 44.28 -18.66
CA TYR A 566 83.44 45.71 -18.85
C TYR A 566 84.20 46.31 -17.66
N LYS A 567 83.81 45.96 -16.42
CA LYS A 567 84.48 46.38 -15.18
C LYS A 567 85.90 45.81 -15.00
N LYS A 568 86.27 44.76 -15.75
CA LYS A 568 87.63 44.21 -15.81
C LYS A 568 88.54 44.93 -16.84
N ARG A 569 87.97 45.78 -17.70
CA ARG A 569 88.68 46.55 -18.73
C ARG A 569 88.79 48.05 -18.42
N SER A 570 88.01 48.56 -17.45
CA SER A 570 88.33 49.81 -16.73
C SER A 570 89.23 49.51 -15.55
#